data_AF-A0AAW6RTH9-F1
#
_entry.id   AF-A0AAW6RTH9-F1
#
_cell.length_a   1.000
_cell.length_b   1.000
_cell.length_c   1.000
_cell.angle_alpha   90.00
_cell.angle_beta   90.00
_cell.angle_gamma   90.00
#
_symmetry.space_group_name_H-M   'P 1'
#
loop_
_entity.id
_entity.type
_entity.pdbx_description
1 polymer ?
#
loop_
_entity_poly.entity_id
_entity_poly.type
_entity_poly.pdbx_seq_one_letter_code
_entity_poly.pdbx_strand_id
1 'polypeptide(L)'
;PALGAHGVIRKRAFGYWIRIPMMILARLQWLRETFLDPFTLQQERQKEHAWRDRYIVFVKAISSTPESYDLSVAEQIAQLPADVRGFGHVKMQAMDVAIRRWDELSLSLRK
;
A
#
# COMPACT_ATOMS: atom_id res chain seq x y z
N PRO A 1 9.93 -0.23 -31.09
CA PRO A 1 8.84 -1.18 -30.79
C PRO A 1 8.18 -0.88 -29.43
N ALA A 2 6.95 -0.36 -29.44
CA ALA A 2 6.18 -0.18 -28.23
C ALA A 2 5.76 -1.56 -27.69
N LEU A 3 6.47 -2.04 -26.66
CA LEU A 3 6.09 -3.26 -25.98
C LEU A 3 4.86 -2.93 -25.11
N GLY A 4 3.69 -3.52 -25.38
CA GLY A 4 2.50 -3.42 -24.50
C GLY A 4 1.28 -2.77 -25.15
N ALA A 5 0.35 -3.62 -25.60
CA ALA A 5 -0.90 -3.24 -26.26
C ALA A 5 -2.10 -3.10 -25.29
N HIS A 6 -1.87 -2.87 -24.00
CA HIS A 6 -2.95 -2.77 -23.00
C HIS A 6 -2.86 -1.46 -22.20
N GLY A 7 -3.39 -0.40 -22.81
CA GLY A 7 -4.20 0.65 -22.15
C GLY A 7 -3.60 1.63 -21.14
N VAL A 8 -2.64 1.27 -20.28
CA VAL A 8 -2.34 2.12 -19.10
C VAL A 8 -0.87 2.48 -18.94
N ILE A 9 0.07 1.61 -19.37
CA ILE A 9 1.52 1.83 -19.16
C ILE A 9 2.30 1.52 -20.43
N ARG A 10 2.97 2.53 -20.98
CA ARG A 10 3.89 2.37 -22.12
C ARG A 10 5.22 1.81 -21.63
N LYS A 11 5.58 0.59 -22.06
CA LYS A 11 6.92 0.07 -21.75
C LYS A 11 7.97 0.88 -22.50
N ARG A 12 9.07 1.16 -21.81
CA ARG A 12 10.22 1.90 -22.34
C ARG A 12 11.43 0.98 -22.31
N ALA A 13 12.19 0.95 -23.39
CA ALA A 13 13.46 0.26 -23.44
C ALA A 13 14.57 1.22 -22.99
N PHE A 14 15.40 0.79 -22.05
CA PHE A 14 16.55 1.55 -21.59
C PHE A 14 17.82 0.82 -22.00
N GLY A 15 18.79 1.56 -22.56
CA GLY A 15 20.09 1.01 -22.95
C GLY A 15 21.03 0.82 -21.75
N TYR A 16 22.25 0.34 -22.02
CA TYR A 16 23.25 0.05 -20.98
C TYR A 16 23.54 1.23 -20.02
N TRP A 17 23.38 2.46 -20.50
CA TRP A 17 23.56 3.69 -19.72
C TRP A 17 22.72 3.75 -18.44
N ILE A 18 21.56 3.05 -18.38
CA ILE A 18 20.67 3.03 -17.20
C ILE A 18 21.29 2.36 -15.98
N ARG A 19 22.35 1.55 -16.17
CA ARG A 19 23.02 0.86 -15.07
C ARG A 19 23.61 1.85 -14.06
N ILE A 20 24.20 2.95 -14.53
CA ILE A 20 24.86 3.96 -13.68
C ILE A 20 23.86 4.63 -12.72
N PRO A 21 22.74 5.25 -13.18
CA PRO A 21 21.78 5.87 -12.27
C PRO A 21 21.13 4.84 -11.33
N MET A 22 20.89 3.60 -11.77
CA MET A 22 20.34 2.55 -10.89
C MET A 22 21.32 2.17 -9.76
N MET A 23 22.63 2.13 -10.01
CA MET A 23 23.64 1.90 -8.96
C MET A 23 23.68 3.05 -7.94
N ILE A 24 23.56 4.29 -8.39
CA ILE A 24 23.49 5.47 -7.50
C ILE A 24 22.22 5.38 -6.66
N LEU A 25 21.07 5.11 -7.29
CA LEU A 25 19.78 4.98 -6.60
C LEU A 25 19.81 3.87 -5.55
N ALA A 26 20.49 2.76 -5.81
CA ALA A 26 20.65 1.67 -4.84
C ALA A 26 21.45 2.11 -3.59
N ARG A 27 22.48 2.96 -3.74
CA ARG A 27 23.23 3.52 -2.60
C ARG A 27 22.41 4.52 -1.79
N LEU A 28 21.38 5.11 -2.41
CA LEU A 28 20.44 6.03 -1.79
C LEU A 28 19.22 5.32 -1.19
N GLN A 29 19.25 3.99 -1.02
CA GLN A 29 18.14 3.24 -0.43
C GLN A 29 17.73 3.73 0.97
N TRP A 30 18.66 4.31 1.73
CA TRP A 30 18.42 4.85 3.06
C TRP A 30 17.54 6.11 3.04
N LEU A 31 17.39 6.77 1.88
CA LEU A 31 16.45 7.87 1.72
C LEU A 31 14.99 7.38 1.76
N ARG A 32 14.71 6.10 1.51
CA ARG A 32 13.34 5.58 1.53
C ARG A 32 12.69 5.83 2.89
N GLU A 33 11.41 6.18 2.88
CA GLU A 33 10.65 6.57 4.08
C GLU A 33 11.12 7.88 4.74
N THR A 34 12.03 8.64 4.11
CA THR A 34 12.40 10.00 4.53
C THR A 34 11.72 11.06 3.69
N PHE A 35 11.68 12.30 4.19
CA PHE A 35 11.16 13.46 3.45
C PHE A 35 11.89 13.75 2.14
N LEU A 36 13.12 13.25 1.98
CA LEU A 36 13.95 13.44 0.78
C LEU A 36 13.81 12.30 -0.25
N ASP A 37 12.90 11.35 -0.03
CA ASP A 37 12.64 10.28 -1.00
C ASP A 37 11.87 10.84 -2.22
N PRO A 38 12.46 10.80 -3.44
CA PRO A 38 11.82 11.32 -4.65
C PRO A 38 10.53 10.57 -5.02
N PHE A 39 10.28 9.40 -4.43
CA PHE A 39 9.07 8.60 -4.66
C PHE A 39 7.95 8.88 -3.64
N THR A 40 8.15 9.75 -2.65
CA THR A 40 7.13 10.09 -1.64
C THR A 40 5.91 10.81 -2.22
N LEU A 41 6.11 11.61 -3.26
CA LEU A 41 5.03 12.36 -3.92
C LEU A 41 4.18 11.50 -4.86
N GLN A 42 4.54 10.23 -5.06
CA GLN A 42 3.73 9.32 -5.87
C GLN A 42 2.44 8.96 -5.14
N GLN A 43 1.30 9.14 -5.81
CA GLN A 43 -0.03 8.90 -5.23
C GLN A 43 -0.21 7.46 -4.72
N GLU A 44 0.34 6.46 -5.42
CA GLU A 44 0.33 5.05 -4.99
C GLU A 44 1.04 4.89 -3.64
N ARG A 45 2.26 5.46 -3.51
CA ARG A 45 3.06 5.43 -2.29
C ARG A 45 2.35 6.10 -1.11
N GLN A 46 1.73 7.26 -1.33
CA GLN A 46 0.99 7.97 -0.28
C GLN A 46 -0.19 7.18 0.24
N LYS A 47 -0.97 6.57 -0.66
CA LYS A 47 -2.12 5.74 -0.28
C LYS A 47 -1.69 4.49 0.47
N GLU A 48 -0.59 3.84 0.05
CA GLU A 48 -0.03 2.69 0.77
C GLU A 48 0.41 3.06 2.20
N HIS A 49 1.10 4.19 2.37
CA HIS A 49 1.52 4.66 3.70
C HIS A 49 0.32 4.99 4.59
N ALA A 50 -0.66 5.73 4.07
CA ALA A 50 -1.89 6.02 4.81
C ALA A 50 -2.62 4.75 5.25
N TRP A 51 -2.67 3.74 4.36
CA TRP A 51 -3.28 2.44 4.67
C TRP A 51 -2.48 1.65 5.72
N ARG A 52 -1.15 1.60 5.61
CA ARG A 52 -0.25 1.02 6.61
C ARG A 52 -0.45 1.67 7.98
N ASP A 53 -0.46 2.99 8.04
CA ASP A 53 -0.59 3.72 9.29
C ASP A 53 -1.95 3.49 9.93
N ARG A 54 -3.03 3.48 9.12
CA ARG A 54 -4.39 3.11 9.57
C ARG A 54 -4.40 1.72 10.19
N TYR A 55 -3.77 0.74 9.55
CA TYR A 55 -3.69 -0.63 10.06
C TYR A 55 -2.92 -0.72 11.38
N ILE A 56 -1.77 -0.04 11.48
CA ILE A 56 -0.96 -0.01 12.71
C ILE A 56 -1.75 0.60 13.87
N VAL A 57 -2.46 1.71 13.64
CA VAL A 57 -3.29 2.36 14.65
C VAL A 57 -4.41 1.42 15.12
N PHE A 58 -5.05 0.71 14.18
CA PHE A 58 -6.09 -0.27 14.49
C PHE A 58 -5.58 -1.43 15.36
N VAL A 59 -4.45 -2.04 14.99
CA VAL A 59 -3.86 -3.15 15.77
C VAL A 59 -3.48 -2.67 17.17
N LYS A 60 -2.93 -1.45 17.30
CA LYS A 60 -2.63 -0.85 18.61
C LYS A 60 -3.89 -0.63 19.44
N ALA A 61 -4.96 -0.11 18.85
CA ALA A 61 -6.21 0.16 19.55
C ALA A 61 -6.84 -1.12 20.13
N ILE A 62 -6.93 -2.18 19.33
CA ILE A 62 -7.44 -3.48 19.79
C ILE A 62 -6.54 -4.08 20.87
N SER A 63 -5.22 -3.99 20.70
CA SER A 63 -4.26 -4.51 21.68
C SER A 63 -4.35 -3.79 23.02
N SER A 64 -4.73 -2.52 23.04
CA SER A 64 -4.88 -1.74 24.28
C SER A 64 -6.17 -2.00 25.04
N THR A 65 -7.30 -2.24 24.35
CA THR A 65 -8.62 -2.39 24.99
C THR A 65 -9.46 -3.47 24.30
N PRO A 66 -9.07 -4.76 24.38
CA PRO A 66 -9.71 -5.83 23.62
C PRO A 66 -11.18 -6.07 24.00
N GLU A 67 -11.57 -5.78 25.24
CA GLU A 67 -12.94 -6.01 25.72
C GLU A 67 -13.98 -5.12 25.03
N SER A 68 -13.57 -3.91 24.59
CA SER A 68 -14.44 -2.91 23.94
C SER A 68 -14.74 -3.21 22.47
N TYR A 69 -14.10 -4.22 21.89
CA TYR A 69 -14.21 -4.56 20.48
C TYR A 69 -14.83 -5.94 20.28
N ASP A 70 -15.55 -6.12 19.18
CA ASP A 70 -15.92 -7.44 18.69
C ASP A 70 -14.72 -8.08 18.00
N LEU A 71 -14.16 -9.13 18.64
CA LEU A 71 -12.97 -9.82 18.14
C LEU A 71 -13.23 -10.54 16.81
N SER A 72 -14.47 -10.95 16.52
CA SER A 72 -14.82 -11.58 15.25
C SER A 72 -14.74 -10.58 14.09
N VAL A 73 -15.27 -9.37 14.31
CA VAL A 73 -15.18 -8.28 13.32
C VAL A 73 -13.74 -7.79 13.20
N ALA A 74 -13.02 -7.68 14.31
CA ALA A 74 -11.60 -7.31 14.31
C ALA A 74 -10.73 -8.29 13.51
N GLU A 75 -10.98 -9.59 13.61
CA GLU A 75 -10.30 -10.61 12.81
C GLU A 75 -10.56 -10.43 11.31
N GLN A 76 -11.80 -10.19 10.91
CA GLN A 76 -12.15 -9.95 9.50
C GLN A 76 -11.42 -8.72 8.95
N ILE A 77 -11.36 -7.63 9.74
CA ILE A 77 -10.60 -6.43 9.37
C ILE A 77 -9.10 -6.75 9.26
N ALA A 78 -8.56 -7.57 10.16
CA ALA A 78 -7.15 -7.96 10.17
C ALA A 78 -6.74 -8.81 8.95
N GLN A 79 -7.69 -9.49 8.30
CA GLN A 79 -7.45 -10.28 7.08
C GLN A 79 -7.40 -9.42 5.81
N LEU A 80 -8.02 -8.23 5.79
CA LEU A 80 -8.12 -7.37 4.60
C LEU A 80 -6.77 -7.03 3.93
N PRO A 81 -5.66 -6.77 4.64
CA PRO A 81 -4.37 -6.52 3.99
C PRO A 81 -3.88 -7.68 3.12
N ALA A 82 -4.27 -8.93 3.42
CA ALA A 82 -3.87 -10.11 2.66
C ALA A 82 -4.54 -10.19 1.27
N ASP A 83 -5.66 -9.50 1.07
CA ASP A 83 -6.39 -9.40 -0.20
C ASP A 83 -5.75 -8.38 -1.15
N VAL A 84 -4.98 -7.41 -0.63
CA VAL A 84 -4.32 -6.38 -1.43
C VAL A 84 -3.04 -6.95 -2.04
N ARG A 85 -3.18 -7.58 -3.21
CA ARG A 85 -2.07 -8.20 -3.98
C ARG A 85 -1.90 -7.57 -5.37
N GLY A 86 -0.78 -7.89 -6.03
CA GLY A 86 -0.46 -7.42 -7.37
C GLY A 86 0.34 -6.11 -7.39
N PHE A 87 0.39 -5.45 -8.55
CA PHE A 87 1.22 -4.26 -8.78
C PHE A 87 0.47 -3.16 -9.53
N GLY A 88 0.82 -1.91 -9.25
CA GLY A 88 0.28 -0.73 -9.94
C GLY A 88 -1.25 -0.68 -9.87
N HIS A 89 -1.90 -0.49 -11.02
CA HIS A 89 -3.36 -0.36 -11.09
C HIS A 89 -4.15 -1.54 -10.50
N VAL A 90 -3.63 -2.78 -10.58
CA VAL A 90 -4.29 -3.95 -10.00
C VAL A 90 -4.30 -3.85 -8.47
N LYS A 91 -3.15 -3.49 -7.89
CA LYS A 91 -3.02 -3.28 -6.44
C LYS A 91 -3.91 -2.14 -5.97
N MET A 92 -3.95 -1.05 -6.74
CA MET A 92 -4.81 0.11 -6.45
C MET A 92 -6.29 -0.26 -6.38
N GLN A 93 -6.79 -1.03 -7.36
CA GLN A 93 -8.18 -1.49 -7.36
C GLN A 93 -8.47 -2.43 -6.19
N ALA A 94 -7.56 -3.37 -5.90
CA ALA A 94 -7.70 -4.27 -4.75
C ALA A 94 -7.71 -3.49 -3.43
N MET A 95 -6.89 -2.45 -3.31
CA MET A 95 -6.84 -1.59 -2.13
C MET A 95 -8.12 -0.77 -1.98
N ASP A 96 -8.69 -0.23 -3.06
CA ASP A 96 -9.98 0.48 -3.00
C ASP A 96 -11.11 -0.44 -2.53
N VAL A 97 -11.12 -1.71 -2.93
CA VAL A 97 -12.09 -2.71 -2.45
C VAL A 97 -11.86 -3.02 -0.96
N ALA A 98 -10.61 -3.20 -0.54
CA ALA A 98 -10.26 -3.46 0.85
C ALA A 98 -10.63 -2.28 1.77
N ILE A 99 -10.44 -1.04 1.30
CA ILE A 99 -10.86 0.19 2.01
C ILE A 99 -12.37 0.19 2.25
N ARG A 100 -13.17 -0.13 1.23
CA ARG A 100 -14.63 -0.19 1.37
C ARG A 100 -15.07 -1.22 2.40
N ARG A 101 -14.52 -2.44 2.31
CA ARG A 101 -14.81 -3.51 3.29
C ARG A 101 -14.41 -3.12 4.71
N TRP A 102 -13.28 -2.42 4.85
CA TRP A 102 -12.86 -1.89 6.15
C TRP A 102 -13.90 -0.92 6.70
N ASP A 103 -14.33 0.04 5.89
CA ASP A 103 -15.28 1.06 6.32
C ASP A 103 -16.61 0.42 6.74
N GLU A 104 -17.10 -0.58 6.00
CA GLU A 104 -18.28 -1.39 6.34
C GLU A 104 -18.12 -2.11 7.70
N LEU A 105 -17.04 -2.86 7.89
CA LEU A 105 -16.77 -3.61 9.12
C LEU A 105 -16.51 -2.70 10.32
N SER A 106 -15.97 -1.50 10.09
CA SER A 106 -15.67 -0.55 11.17
C SER A 106 -16.92 -0.04 11.89
N LEU A 107 -18.08 -0.06 11.21
CA LEU A 107 -19.36 0.34 11.80
C LEU A 107 -19.83 -0.63 12.89
N SER A 108 -19.53 -1.92 12.74
CA SER A 108 -19.91 -2.97 13.70
C SER A 108 -18.78 -3.40 14.63
N LEU A 109 -17.63 -2.71 14.60
CA LEU A 109 -16.43 -3.11 15.32
C LEU A 109 -16.54 -2.89 16.84
N ARG A 110 -17.23 -1.84 17.27
CA ARG A 110 -17.40 -1.51 18.68
C ARG A 110 -18.63 -2.23 19.24
N LYS A 111 -18.47 -2.89 20.38
CA LYS A 111 -19.58 -3.48 21.15
C LYS A 111 -20.46 -2.42 21.78
#